data_AF-A0A847D1V8-F1
#
_entry.id   AF-A0A847D1V8-F1
#
_cell.length_a   1.000
_cell.length_b   1.000
_cell.length_c   1.000
_cell.angle_alpha   90.00
_cell.angle_beta   90.00
_cell.angle_gamma   90.00
#
_symmetry.space_group_name_H-M   'P 1'
#
loop_
_entity.id
_entity.type
_entity.pdbx_description
1 polymer ?
#
loop_
_entity_poly.entity_id
_entity_poly.type
_entity_poly.pdbx_seq_one_letter_code
_entity_poly.pdbx_strand_id
1 'polypeptide(L)'
;MDKYRSSILVKSSTNFSIPETKIVRLINLKKELSKLPLPVFIKPNRNGSSICSYVLRDLSGLDSILKNFYAHHTDEDEILIQEYIEDMVEISCGCLEKKDHTFISLPPIEIVPKVSEFFDYKAKYTKNGSLERIPAIGISKEQREKISKLTIDIHKLLGCRLYSRSDYLVVEDNIYYLETNTLPGMTNMSLIPQEAYAVGINFKDLISFYIENS
;
A
#
# COMPACT_ATOMS: atom_id res chain seq x y z
N MET A 1 0.86 -9.91 5.82
CA MET A 1 1.01 -8.99 6.97
C MET A 1 -0.38 -8.63 7.49
N ASP A 2 -0.50 -8.36 8.80
CA ASP A 2 -1.73 -7.83 9.40
C ASP A 2 -1.73 -6.30 9.25
N LYS A 3 -2.60 -5.76 8.39
CA LYS A 3 -2.60 -4.33 8.05
C LYS A 3 -3.05 -3.47 9.22
N TYR A 4 -4.08 -3.89 9.95
CA TYR A 4 -4.58 -3.14 11.09
C TYR A 4 -3.49 -2.96 12.14
N ARG A 5 -2.82 -4.05 12.54
CA ARG A 5 -1.77 -4.00 13.56
C ARG A 5 -0.57 -3.18 13.10
N SER A 6 -0.16 -3.30 11.84
CA SER A 6 0.96 -2.49 11.31
C SER A 6 0.60 -1.01 11.26
N SER A 7 -0.60 -0.64 10.83
CA SER A 7 -1.08 0.74 10.83
C SER A 7 -1.13 1.34 12.24
N ILE A 8 -1.61 0.60 13.24
CA ILE A 8 -1.62 1.08 14.64
C ILE A 8 -0.19 1.30 15.16
N LEU A 9 0.74 0.38 14.88
CA LEU A 9 2.13 0.52 15.30
C LEU A 9 2.81 1.73 14.63
N VAL A 10 2.55 1.95 13.34
CA VAL A 10 3.06 3.13 12.62
C VAL A 10 2.45 4.41 13.19
N LYS A 11 1.13 4.48 13.41
CA LYS A 11 0.45 5.64 14.02
C LYS A 11 0.99 5.95 15.42
N SER A 12 1.29 4.93 16.23
CA SER A 12 1.77 5.13 17.61
C SER A 12 3.24 5.51 17.73
N SER A 13 4.04 5.19 16.71
CA SER A 13 5.52 5.28 16.79
C SER A 13 6.11 6.33 15.84
N THR A 14 5.26 6.97 15.03
CA THR A 14 5.66 7.96 14.05
C THR A 14 4.69 9.14 14.08
N ASN A 15 5.13 10.32 13.65
CA ASN A 15 4.27 11.51 13.55
C ASN A 15 3.40 11.51 12.29
N PHE A 16 3.14 10.36 11.68
CA PHE A 16 2.45 10.25 10.41
C PHE A 16 1.00 9.84 10.58
N SER A 17 0.18 10.38 9.69
CA SER A 17 -1.24 10.06 9.62
C SER A 17 -1.43 8.69 8.99
N ILE A 18 -2.48 8.02 9.43
CA ILE A 18 -3.11 6.91 8.70
C ILE A 18 -4.57 7.33 8.46
N PRO A 19 -5.23 6.83 7.41
CA PRO A 19 -6.68 7.01 7.31
C PRO A 19 -7.35 6.45 8.56
N GLU A 20 -8.46 7.06 9.00
CA GLU A 20 -9.19 6.48 10.13
C GLU A 20 -9.58 5.04 9.82
N THR A 21 -9.10 4.12 10.64
CA THR A 21 -9.06 2.68 10.33
C THR A 21 -9.70 1.88 11.45
N LYS A 22 -10.61 0.98 11.09
CA LYS A 22 -11.26 0.05 12.01
C LYS A 22 -11.22 -1.37 11.46
N ILE A 23 -11.02 -2.34 12.35
CA ILE A 23 -11.24 -3.75 12.03
C ILE A 23 -12.60 -4.19 12.56
N VAL A 24 -13.36 -4.91 11.73
CA VAL A 24 -14.73 -5.34 12.04
C VAL A 24 -14.89 -6.79 11.62
N ARG A 25 -15.54 -7.59 12.46
CA ARG A 25 -15.96 -8.95 12.07
C ARG A 25 -17.02 -8.89 10.98
N LEU A 26 -16.94 -9.73 9.97
CA LEU A 26 -17.85 -9.75 8.81
C LEU A 26 -19.33 -9.82 9.22
N ILE A 27 -19.65 -10.60 10.26
CA ILE A 27 -21.02 -10.70 10.81
C ILE A 27 -21.60 -9.36 11.30
N ASN A 28 -20.73 -8.43 11.70
CA ASN A 28 -21.11 -7.09 12.17
C ASN A 28 -20.95 -6.01 11.09
N LEU A 29 -20.39 -6.33 9.93
CA LEU A 29 -20.00 -5.35 8.92
C LEU A 29 -21.17 -4.44 8.52
N LYS A 30 -22.32 -5.03 8.16
CA LYS A 30 -23.51 -4.28 7.74
C LYS A 30 -24.01 -3.30 8.82
N LYS A 31 -23.98 -3.73 10.09
CA LYS A 31 -24.40 -2.92 11.25
C LYS A 31 -23.42 -1.77 11.52
N GLU A 32 -22.14 -1.98 11.28
CA GLU A 32 -21.13 -0.94 11.49
C GLU A 32 -21.15 0.08 10.34
N LEU A 33 -21.24 -0.38 9.09
CA LEU A 33 -21.34 0.50 7.93
C LEU A 33 -22.57 1.41 7.98
N SER A 34 -23.71 0.94 8.51
CA SER A 34 -24.92 1.78 8.62
C SER A 34 -24.82 2.95 9.60
N LYS A 35 -23.71 3.07 10.34
CA LYS A 35 -23.45 4.15 11.30
C LYS A 35 -22.32 5.07 10.86
N LEU A 36 -21.60 4.73 9.79
CA LEU A 36 -20.44 5.48 9.33
C LEU A 36 -20.85 6.43 8.20
N PRO A 37 -20.20 7.60 8.09
CA PRO A 37 -20.29 8.39 6.87
C PRO A 37 -19.67 7.60 5.71
N LEU A 38 -20.30 7.69 4.54
CA LEU A 38 -19.81 7.13 3.28
C LEU A 38 -19.29 8.28 2.38
N PRO A 39 -18.31 8.05 1.49
CA PRO A 39 -17.71 6.76 1.17
C PRO A 39 -16.69 6.22 2.19
N VAL A 40 -16.53 4.89 2.20
CA VAL A 40 -15.44 4.21 2.93
C VAL A 40 -14.72 3.23 2.02
N PHE A 41 -13.44 2.97 2.30
CA PHE A 41 -12.68 1.91 1.68
C PHE A 41 -12.76 0.65 2.55
N ILE A 42 -13.11 -0.50 1.97
CA ILE A 42 -13.08 -1.78 2.67
C ILE A 42 -12.08 -2.73 2.01
N LYS A 43 -11.28 -3.44 2.80
CA LYS A 43 -10.32 -4.42 2.30
C LYS A 43 -10.06 -5.55 3.31
N PRO A 44 -9.60 -6.73 2.85
CA PRO A 44 -9.15 -7.78 3.75
C PRO A 44 -7.99 -7.29 4.63
N ASN A 45 -8.02 -7.64 5.92
CA ASN A 45 -6.96 -7.23 6.84
C ASN A 45 -5.64 -7.92 6.47
N ARG A 46 -5.69 -9.16 5.99
CA ARG A 46 -4.52 -9.92 5.52
C ARG A 46 -4.50 -9.95 4.00
N ASN A 47 -3.50 -10.62 3.43
CA ASN A 47 -3.31 -10.75 1.98
C ASN A 47 -3.02 -9.43 1.23
N GLY A 48 -2.80 -9.51 -0.07
CA GLY A 48 -2.38 -8.38 -0.92
C GLY A 48 -3.09 -8.36 -2.27
N SER A 49 -2.53 -7.63 -3.23
CA SER A 49 -3.02 -7.55 -4.63
C SER A 49 -4.39 -6.90 -4.82
N SER A 50 -4.89 -6.17 -3.82
CA SER A 50 -6.18 -5.46 -3.86
C SER A 50 -7.39 -6.37 -4.16
N ILE A 51 -7.27 -7.68 -3.94
CA ILE A 51 -8.39 -8.62 -4.05
C ILE A 51 -9.39 -8.30 -2.94
N CYS A 52 -10.68 -8.33 -3.27
CA CYS A 52 -11.78 -7.98 -2.37
C CYS A 52 -11.63 -6.59 -1.70
N SER A 53 -11.00 -5.65 -2.38
CA SER A 53 -10.89 -4.24 -1.94
C SER A 53 -11.89 -3.38 -2.70
N TYR A 54 -12.66 -2.54 -2.00
CA TYR A 54 -13.77 -1.79 -2.60
C TYR A 54 -13.92 -0.40 -1.98
N VAL A 55 -14.31 0.57 -2.81
CA VAL A 55 -14.88 1.85 -2.35
C VAL A 55 -16.39 1.66 -2.23
N LEU A 56 -16.92 1.78 -1.02
CA LEU A 56 -18.35 1.72 -0.75
C LEU A 56 -18.93 3.13 -0.67
N ARG A 57 -19.73 3.50 -1.67
CA ARG A 57 -20.49 4.77 -1.70
C ARG A 57 -21.91 4.61 -1.16
N ASP A 58 -22.44 3.39 -1.18
CA ASP A 58 -23.71 3.00 -0.58
C ASP A 58 -23.67 1.50 -0.17
N LEU A 59 -24.77 0.99 0.40
CA LEU A 59 -24.86 -0.39 0.90
C LEU A 59 -25.50 -1.38 -0.07
N SER A 60 -25.93 -0.95 -1.27
CA SER A 60 -26.68 -1.78 -2.21
C SER A 60 -25.87 -2.97 -2.75
N GLY A 61 -24.54 -2.82 -2.85
CA GLY A 61 -23.61 -3.86 -3.32
C GLY A 61 -23.05 -4.77 -2.23
N LEU A 62 -23.38 -4.54 -0.95
CA LEU A 62 -22.67 -5.17 0.17
C LEU A 62 -22.80 -6.70 0.19
N ASP A 63 -23.96 -7.25 -0.13
CA ASP A 63 -24.19 -8.70 -0.12
C ASP A 63 -23.34 -9.40 -1.20
N SER A 64 -23.16 -8.76 -2.36
CA SER A 64 -22.28 -9.26 -3.44
C SER A 64 -20.81 -9.23 -3.01
N ILE A 65 -20.38 -8.14 -2.36
CA ILE A 65 -19.03 -7.99 -1.82
C ILE A 65 -18.75 -9.05 -0.76
N LEU A 66 -19.66 -9.28 0.18
CA LEU A 66 -19.52 -10.33 1.19
C LEU A 66 -19.41 -11.72 0.56
N LYS A 67 -20.26 -12.03 -0.42
CA LYS A 67 -20.17 -13.30 -1.17
C LYS A 67 -18.81 -13.47 -1.83
N ASN A 68 -18.28 -12.41 -2.45
CA ASN A 68 -16.95 -12.42 -3.07
C ASN A 68 -15.84 -12.62 -2.02
N PHE A 69 -15.93 -11.92 -0.88
CA PHE A 69 -15.00 -12.05 0.23
C PHE A 69 -14.95 -13.50 0.74
N TYR A 70 -16.09 -14.11 1.04
CA TYR A 70 -16.15 -15.51 1.49
C TYR A 70 -15.60 -16.51 0.47
N ALA A 71 -15.68 -16.20 -0.83
CA ALA A 71 -15.14 -17.06 -1.89
C ALA A 71 -13.61 -17.01 -1.99
N HIS A 72 -12.98 -15.89 -1.62
CA HIS A 72 -11.52 -15.69 -1.77
C HIS A 72 -10.75 -15.71 -0.44
N HIS A 73 -11.45 -15.51 0.68
CA HIS A 73 -10.89 -15.37 2.02
C HIS A 73 -11.61 -16.31 3.00
N THR A 74 -11.62 -17.61 2.71
CA THR A 74 -12.40 -18.61 3.46
C THR A 74 -12.03 -18.72 4.94
N ASP A 75 -10.80 -18.35 5.30
CA ASP A 75 -10.26 -18.45 6.66
C ASP A 75 -10.16 -17.08 7.37
N GLU A 76 -10.72 -16.02 6.78
CA GLU A 76 -10.76 -14.68 7.40
C GLU A 76 -12.20 -14.30 7.77
N ASP A 77 -12.41 -13.90 9.02
CA ASP A 77 -13.71 -13.42 9.53
C ASP A 77 -13.70 -11.92 9.85
N GLU A 78 -12.60 -11.23 9.53
CA GLU A 78 -12.38 -9.81 9.80
C GLU A 78 -12.11 -9.04 8.51
N ILE A 79 -12.66 -7.82 8.43
CA ILE A 79 -12.43 -6.87 7.35
C ILE A 79 -12.00 -5.53 7.93
N LEU A 80 -11.15 -4.84 7.18
CA LEU A 80 -10.66 -3.53 7.52
C LEU A 80 -11.52 -2.48 6.80
N ILE A 81 -12.03 -1.50 7.55
CA ILE A 81 -12.74 -0.33 7.06
C ILE A 81 -11.83 0.87 7.24
N GLN A 82 -11.67 1.65 6.20
CA GLN A 82 -10.87 2.87 6.14
C GLN A 82 -11.73 4.04 5.67
N GLU A 83 -11.45 5.22 6.21
CA GLU A 83 -11.86 6.47 5.58
C GLU A 83 -11.42 6.49 4.12
N TYR A 84 -12.32 6.90 3.23
CA TYR A 84 -11.98 7.12 1.83
C TYR A 84 -11.47 8.55 1.65
N ILE A 85 -10.22 8.65 1.22
CA ILE A 85 -9.53 9.93 1.01
C ILE A 85 -9.63 10.29 -0.48
N GLU A 86 -10.36 11.35 -0.78
CA GLU A 86 -10.53 11.89 -2.14
C GLU A 86 -9.37 12.81 -2.55
N ASP A 87 -9.26 13.09 -3.85
CA ASP A 87 -8.28 14.02 -4.46
C ASP A 87 -6.81 13.77 -4.04
N MET A 88 -6.49 12.50 -3.82
CA MET A 88 -5.16 12.05 -3.43
C MET A 88 -4.23 11.82 -4.62
N VAL A 89 -2.93 11.78 -4.31
CA VAL A 89 -1.89 11.19 -5.14
C VAL A 89 -1.47 9.88 -4.50
N GLU A 90 -1.62 8.76 -5.23
CA GLU A 90 -1.18 7.45 -4.77
C GLU A 90 0.32 7.27 -5.00
N ILE A 91 1.05 6.95 -3.93
CA ILE A 91 2.51 6.84 -3.92
C ILE A 91 2.91 5.47 -3.38
N SER A 92 3.89 4.84 -4.02
CA SER A 92 4.63 3.71 -3.46
C SER A 92 6.06 4.13 -3.22
N CYS A 93 6.70 3.53 -2.22
CA CYS A 93 8.15 3.62 -2.06
C CYS A 93 8.70 2.32 -1.49
N GLY A 94 9.71 1.78 -2.14
CA GLY A 94 10.50 0.67 -1.66
C GLY A 94 11.61 1.06 -0.69
N CYS A 95 12.05 0.07 0.08
CA CYS A 95 13.23 0.13 0.91
C CYS A 95 14.07 -1.11 0.62
N LEU A 96 15.38 -0.94 0.45
CA LEU A 96 16.33 -2.05 0.33
C LEU A 96 17.29 -1.98 1.52
N GLU A 97 17.44 -3.10 2.22
CA GLU A 97 18.31 -3.25 3.39
C GLU A 97 19.46 -4.20 3.06
N LYS A 98 20.68 -3.82 3.45
CA LYS A 98 21.86 -4.66 3.37
C LYS A 98 22.08 -5.46 4.65
N LYS A 99 22.90 -6.51 4.57
CA LYS A 99 23.29 -7.35 5.73
C LYS A 99 23.90 -6.59 6.91
N ASP A 100 24.55 -5.46 6.65
CA ASP A 100 25.14 -4.60 7.67
C ASP A 100 24.15 -3.58 8.27
N HIS A 101 22.85 -3.73 7.98
CA HIS A 101 21.79 -2.81 8.37
C HIS A 101 21.97 -1.38 7.84
N THR A 102 22.67 -1.23 6.70
CA THR A 102 22.60 0.00 5.91
C THR A 102 21.48 -0.10 4.87
N PHE A 103 20.96 1.05 4.45
CA PHE A 103 19.77 1.14 3.61
C PHE A 103 20.06 1.88 2.31
N ILE A 104 19.49 1.40 1.21
CA ILE A 104 19.43 2.14 -0.05
C ILE A 104 18.07 2.83 -0.12
N SER A 105 18.09 4.15 -0.10
CA SER A 105 16.90 4.98 -0.25
C SER A 105 16.43 4.94 -1.70
N LEU A 106 15.20 4.48 -1.94
CA LEU A 106 14.60 4.49 -3.26
C LEU A 106 13.72 5.74 -3.45
N PRO A 107 13.64 6.29 -4.68
CA PRO A 107 12.76 7.39 -4.98
C PRO A 107 11.30 6.91 -4.97
N PRO A 108 10.34 7.67 -4.42
CA PRO A 108 8.94 7.27 -4.47
C PRO A 108 8.43 7.27 -5.91
N ILE A 109 7.62 6.28 -6.24
CA ILE A 109 6.89 6.17 -7.49
C ILE A 109 5.45 6.64 -7.30
N GLU A 110 4.98 7.47 -8.21
CA GLU A 110 3.57 7.82 -8.28
C GLU A 110 2.82 6.84 -9.17
N ILE A 111 1.63 6.45 -8.74
CA ILE A 111 0.77 5.51 -9.42
C ILE A 111 -0.52 6.23 -9.79
N VAL A 112 -0.80 6.31 -11.09
CA VAL A 112 -2.03 6.90 -11.62
C VAL A 112 -2.83 5.79 -12.31
N PRO A 113 -3.84 5.21 -11.64
CA PRO A 113 -4.74 4.24 -12.26
C PRO A 113 -5.41 4.83 -13.51
N LYS A 114 -5.49 4.06 -14.60
CA LYS A 114 -6.11 4.47 -15.87
C LYS A 114 -7.42 3.75 -16.17
N VAL A 115 -7.64 2.60 -15.55
CA VAL A 115 -8.74 1.68 -15.88
C VAL A 115 -9.65 1.35 -14.70
N SER A 116 -9.39 2.00 -13.56
CA SER A 116 -10.04 1.80 -12.26
C SER A 116 -9.94 3.09 -11.43
N GLU A 117 -10.74 3.17 -10.36
CA GLU A 117 -10.79 4.32 -9.44
C GLU A 117 -9.60 4.38 -8.47
N PHE A 118 -8.92 3.26 -8.24
CA PHE A 118 -7.73 3.12 -7.38
C PHE A 118 -6.80 2.05 -7.96
N PHE A 119 -5.59 1.88 -7.41
CA PHE A 119 -4.63 0.86 -7.87
C PHE A 119 -5.04 -0.57 -7.46
N ASP A 120 -6.09 -1.07 -8.12
CA ASP A 120 -6.65 -2.38 -7.94
C ASP A 120 -5.90 -3.46 -8.74
N TYR A 121 -6.37 -4.70 -8.66
CA TYR A 121 -5.80 -5.82 -9.44
C TYR A 121 -5.82 -5.54 -10.95
N LYS A 122 -6.89 -4.93 -11.45
CA LYS A 122 -7.04 -4.64 -12.88
C LYS A 122 -6.03 -3.60 -13.33
N ALA A 123 -5.81 -2.54 -12.55
CA ALA A 123 -4.77 -1.54 -12.81
C ALA A 123 -3.38 -2.18 -12.84
N LYS A 124 -3.09 -3.08 -11.89
CA LYS A 124 -1.77 -3.74 -11.73
C LYS A 124 -1.39 -4.68 -12.87
N TYR A 125 -2.36 -5.42 -13.41
CA TYR A 125 -2.07 -6.52 -14.34
C TYR A 125 -2.61 -6.30 -15.76
N THR A 126 -3.40 -5.25 -15.99
CA THR A 126 -3.77 -4.85 -17.35
C THR A 126 -2.60 -4.09 -17.98
N LYS A 127 -2.25 -4.43 -19.22
CA LYS A 127 -1.27 -3.66 -19.99
C LYS A 127 -1.73 -2.20 -20.09
N ASN A 128 -0.90 -1.27 -19.63
CA ASN A 128 -1.24 0.16 -19.50
C ASN A 128 -2.42 0.45 -18.56
N GLY A 129 -2.68 -0.43 -17.58
CA GLY A 129 -3.72 -0.27 -16.55
C GLY A 129 -3.44 0.86 -15.57
N SER A 130 -2.17 1.23 -15.41
CA SER A 130 -1.65 2.36 -14.64
C SER A 130 -0.65 3.16 -15.47
N LEU A 131 -0.44 4.42 -15.08
CA LEU A 131 0.76 5.17 -15.38
C LEU A 131 1.59 5.26 -14.11
N GLU A 132 2.85 4.90 -14.22
CA GLU A 132 3.83 4.89 -13.14
C GLU A 132 4.87 5.97 -13.43
N ARG A 133 5.08 6.91 -12.49
CA ARG A 133 5.99 8.04 -12.68
C ARG A 133 7.09 8.03 -11.62
N ILE A 134 8.33 7.93 -12.05
CA ILE A 134 9.51 7.95 -11.18
C ILE A 134 10.45 9.09 -11.60
N PRO A 135 10.85 9.98 -10.68
CA PRO A 135 10.27 10.13 -9.34
C PRO A 135 8.81 10.63 -9.40
N ALA A 136 8.06 10.46 -8.31
CA ALA A 136 6.70 10.98 -8.19
C ALA A 136 6.62 12.50 -8.45
N ILE A 137 5.97 12.92 -9.54
CA ILE A 137 5.89 14.33 -9.94
C ILE A 137 4.62 15.03 -9.43
N GLY A 138 3.61 14.28 -9.00
CA GLY A 138 2.39 14.81 -8.39
C GLY A 138 2.59 15.38 -6.98
N ILE A 139 3.79 15.29 -6.41
CA ILE A 139 4.12 15.76 -5.05
C ILE A 139 5.44 16.55 -5.04
N SER A 140 5.62 17.38 -4.01
CA SER A 140 6.80 18.23 -3.88
C SER A 140 8.08 17.41 -3.68
N LYS A 141 9.24 18.04 -3.92
CA LYS A 141 10.54 17.41 -3.65
C LYS A 141 10.69 17.07 -2.15
N GLU A 142 10.26 17.98 -1.29
CA GLU A 142 10.30 17.78 0.17
C GLU A 142 9.44 16.59 0.60
N GLN A 143 8.23 16.45 0.03
CA GLN A 143 7.36 15.30 0.28
C GLN A 143 8.02 13.99 -0.17
N ARG A 144 8.67 13.97 -1.33
CA ARG A 144 9.42 12.78 -1.80
C ARG A 144 10.52 12.37 -0.83
N GLU A 145 11.35 13.32 -0.40
CA GLU A 145 12.44 13.07 0.55
C GLU A 145 11.90 12.56 1.89
N LYS A 146 10.79 13.15 2.36
CA LYS A 146 10.08 12.72 3.57
C LYS A 146 9.55 11.29 3.44
N ILE A 147 8.95 10.92 2.31
CA ILE A 147 8.42 9.57 2.06
C ILE A 147 9.56 8.54 1.98
N SER A 148 10.66 8.83 1.29
CA SER A 148 11.80 7.90 1.23
C SER A 148 12.38 7.63 2.62
N LYS A 149 12.59 8.68 3.42
CA LYS A 149 13.07 8.53 4.80
C LYS A 149 12.06 7.75 5.66
N LEU A 150 10.78 8.10 5.55
CA LEU A 150 9.71 7.42 6.28
C LEU A 150 9.66 5.92 5.94
N THR A 151 9.85 5.55 4.68
CA THR A 151 9.80 4.16 4.25
C THR A 151 10.88 3.33 4.94
N ILE A 152 12.08 3.90 5.12
CA ILE A 152 13.16 3.27 5.89
C ILE A 152 12.80 3.15 7.37
N ASP A 153 12.24 4.22 7.96
CA ASP A 153 11.86 4.22 9.37
C ASP A 153 10.73 3.20 9.66
N ILE A 154 9.74 3.09 8.77
CA ILE A 154 8.67 2.07 8.84
C ILE A 154 9.24 0.67 8.64
N HIS A 155 10.15 0.46 7.67
CA HIS A 155 10.82 -0.82 7.46
C HIS A 155 11.48 -1.33 8.75
N LYS A 156 12.24 -0.45 9.43
CA LYS A 156 12.87 -0.74 10.72
C LYS A 156 11.84 -1.01 11.82
N LEU A 157 10.85 -0.12 11.95
CA LEU A 157 9.81 -0.21 12.98
C LEU A 157 9.04 -1.54 12.92
N LEU A 158 8.73 -1.99 11.70
CA LEU A 158 8.00 -3.24 11.47
C LEU A 158 8.90 -4.48 11.55
N GLY A 159 10.20 -4.32 11.79
CA GLY A 159 11.17 -5.43 11.78
C GLY A 159 11.27 -6.12 10.43
N CYS A 160 11.03 -5.39 9.34
CA CYS A 160 11.21 -5.91 7.99
C CYS A 160 12.69 -6.21 7.75
N ARG A 161 12.96 -7.07 6.75
CA ARG A 161 14.31 -7.39 6.32
C ARG A 161 14.42 -7.40 4.81
N LEU A 162 15.64 -7.16 4.31
CA LEU A 162 16.06 -7.25 2.91
C LEU A 162 15.38 -6.23 1.98
N TYR A 163 14.05 -6.27 1.89
CA TYR A 163 13.27 -5.28 1.16
C TYR A 163 11.83 -5.21 1.68
N SER A 164 11.22 -4.05 1.52
CA SER A 164 9.78 -3.87 1.68
C SER A 164 9.29 -2.76 0.77
N ARG A 165 7.98 -2.69 0.54
CA ARG A 165 7.34 -1.58 -0.15
C ARG A 165 6.24 -1.01 0.74
N SER A 166 6.25 0.29 0.97
CA SER A 166 5.16 0.97 1.68
C SER A 166 4.36 1.81 0.70
N ASP A 167 3.05 1.76 0.84
CA ASP A 167 2.10 2.48 0.00
C ASP A 167 1.50 3.64 0.80
N TYR A 168 1.30 4.79 0.15
CA TYR A 168 0.90 6.05 0.75
C TYR A 168 -0.14 6.78 -0.09
N LEU A 169 -0.94 7.62 0.55
CA LEU A 169 -1.75 8.66 -0.11
C LEU A 169 -1.22 10.03 0.30
N VAL A 170 -1.14 10.94 -0.65
CA VAL A 170 -0.77 12.34 -0.38
C VAL A 170 -1.93 13.24 -0.80
N VAL A 171 -2.40 14.08 0.13
CA VAL A 171 -3.41 15.11 -0.12
C VAL A 171 -2.88 16.41 0.44
N GLU A 172 -2.71 17.40 -0.41
CA GLU A 172 -2.07 18.67 -0.06
C GLU A 172 -0.72 18.42 0.65
N ASP A 173 -0.59 18.82 1.92
CA ASP A 173 0.62 18.61 2.74
C ASP A 173 0.60 17.32 3.58
N ASN A 174 -0.53 16.60 3.59
CA ASN A 174 -0.71 15.42 4.42
C ASN A 174 -0.24 14.15 3.70
N ILE A 175 0.52 13.32 4.41
CA ILE A 175 0.98 12.01 3.95
C ILE A 175 0.34 10.95 4.84
N TYR A 176 -0.45 10.07 4.23
CA TYR A 176 -1.13 8.97 4.88
C TYR A 176 -0.45 7.65 4.54
N TYR A 177 -0.01 6.91 5.55
CA TYR A 177 0.48 5.55 5.37
C TYR A 177 -0.70 4.56 5.22
N LEU A 178 -0.65 3.72 4.20
CA LEU A 178 -1.69 2.72 3.93
C LEU A 178 -1.30 1.32 4.43
N GLU A 179 -0.15 0.82 4.00
CA GLU A 179 0.34 -0.52 4.32
C GLU A 179 1.80 -0.71 3.90
N THR A 180 2.43 -1.73 4.48
CA THR A 180 3.75 -2.25 4.06
C THR A 180 3.59 -3.68 3.54
N ASN A 181 4.18 -3.92 2.39
CA ASN A 181 4.27 -5.19 1.70
C ASN A 181 5.70 -5.73 1.85
N THR A 182 5.85 -6.91 2.46
CA THR A 182 7.16 -7.58 2.67
C THR A 182 7.52 -8.60 1.59
N LEU A 183 6.61 -8.86 0.66
CA LEU A 183 6.84 -9.67 -0.54
C LEU A 183 6.17 -8.97 -1.75
N PRO A 184 6.56 -7.73 -2.09
CA PRO A 184 6.09 -7.06 -3.29
C PRO A 184 6.48 -7.84 -4.57
N GLY A 185 5.78 -7.53 -5.68
CA GLY A 185 6.08 -8.13 -6.98
C GLY A 185 7.55 -7.95 -7.39
N MET A 186 8.09 -8.95 -8.08
CA MET A 186 9.51 -9.05 -8.46
C MET A 186 9.74 -9.11 -9.97
N THR A 187 8.73 -8.83 -10.80
CA THR A 187 8.94 -8.74 -12.24
C THR A 187 9.67 -7.43 -12.58
N ASN A 188 10.29 -7.34 -13.75
CA ASN A 188 10.91 -6.08 -14.22
C ASN A 188 9.91 -4.90 -14.27
N MET A 189 8.62 -5.18 -14.45
CA MET A 189 7.54 -4.19 -14.42
C MET A 189 7.05 -3.86 -13.00
N SER A 190 7.56 -4.53 -11.96
CA SER A 190 7.15 -4.27 -10.58
C SER A 190 7.77 -2.98 -10.04
N LEU A 191 7.12 -2.37 -9.05
CA LEU A 191 7.46 -1.03 -8.54
C LEU A 191 8.91 -0.93 -8.00
N ILE A 192 9.34 -1.85 -7.12
CA ILE A 192 10.71 -1.82 -6.57
C ILE A 192 11.77 -1.92 -7.68
N PRO A 193 11.69 -2.86 -8.64
CA PRO A 193 12.59 -2.87 -9.80
C PRO A 193 12.66 -1.56 -10.57
N GLN A 194 11.53 -0.88 -10.78
CA GLN A 194 11.52 0.42 -11.46
C GLN A 194 12.18 1.52 -10.60
N GLU A 195 11.89 1.55 -9.30
CA GLU A 195 12.48 2.49 -8.35
C GLU A 195 14.01 2.29 -8.23
N ALA A 196 14.45 1.04 -8.19
CA ALA A 196 15.87 0.65 -8.16
C ALA A 196 16.58 1.06 -9.46
N TYR A 197 15.94 0.87 -10.61
CA TYR A 197 16.49 1.29 -11.90
C TYR A 197 16.71 2.82 -11.96
N ALA A 198 15.80 3.60 -11.37
CA ALA A 198 15.93 5.06 -11.31
C ALA A 198 17.14 5.55 -10.50
N VAL A 199 17.72 4.71 -9.64
CA VAL A 199 18.97 4.99 -8.91
C VAL A 199 20.17 4.19 -9.45
N GLY A 200 20.05 3.65 -10.66
CA GLY A 200 21.15 2.98 -11.37
C GLY A 200 21.32 1.49 -11.05
N ILE A 201 20.39 0.87 -10.32
CA ILE A 201 20.42 -0.56 -10.02
C ILE A 201 19.55 -1.28 -11.05
N ASN A 202 20.17 -1.94 -12.03
CA ASN A 202 19.41 -2.70 -13.02
C ASN A 202 18.80 -3.98 -12.40
N PHE A 203 17.87 -4.62 -13.10
CA PHE A 203 17.15 -5.78 -12.59
C PHE A 203 18.08 -6.94 -12.17
N LYS A 204 19.13 -7.22 -12.95
CA LYS A 204 20.08 -8.29 -12.61
C LYS A 204 20.82 -7.96 -11.31
N ASP A 205 21.29 -6.72 -11.17
CA ASP A 205 21.99 -6.27 -9.97
C ASP A 205 21.07 -6.26 -8.75
N LEU A 206 19.78 -5.97 -8.93
CA LEU A 206 18.78 -6.07 -7.87
C LEU A 206 18.56 -7.52 -7.41
N ILE A 207 18.51 -8.48 -8.34
CA ILE A 207 18.45 -9.90 -7.97
C ILE A 207 19.73 -10.34 -7.24
N SER A 208 20.91 -9.94 -7.72
CA SER A 208 22.18 -10.19 -7.01
C SER A 208 22.16 -9.60 -5.61
N PHE A 209 21.67 -8.35 -5.47
CA PHE A 209 21.52 -7.69 -4.18
C PHE A 209 20.66 -8.53 -3.21
N TYR A 210 19.53 -9.08 -3.66
CA TYR A 210 18.68 -9.92 -2.81
C TYR A 210 19.40 -11.19 -2.36
N ILE A 211 20.12 -11.87 -3.26
CA ILE A 211 20.87 -13.09 -2.93
C ILE A 211 21.97 -12.78 -1.92
N GLU A 212 22.76 -11.73 -2.18
CA GLU A 212 23.91 -11.36 -1.36
C GLU A 212 23.49 -10.88 0.03
N ASN A 213 22.32 -10.25 0.17
CA ASN A 213 21.86 -9.66 1.43
C ASN A 213 20.82 -10.51 2.19
N SER A 214 20.38 -11.65 1.63
CA SER A 214 19.49 -12.61 2.32
C SER A 214 20.14 -13.37 3.47
#